data_AF-A0A6G2KG76-F1
#
_entry.id   AF-A0A6G2KG76-F1
#
_cell.length_a   1.000
_cell.length_b   1.000
_cell.length_c   1.000
_cell.angle_alpha   90.00
_cell.angle_beta   90.00
_cell.angle_gamma   90.00
#
_symmetry.space_group_name_H-M   'P 1'
#
loop_
_entity.id
_entity.type
_entity.pdbx_description
1 polymer ?
#
loop_
_entity_poly.entity_id
_entity_poly.type
_entity_poly.pdbx_seq_one_letter_code
_entity_poly.pdbx_strand_id
1 'polypeptide(L)' 'MGLLYTTSYVDFDEGDWKQVSTDPPIFEALNNPVLLDIFDVSQKSYKIKFQKGARVKSFRVVGKFRLTWDDSDIIES' A
#
# COMPACT_ATOMS: atom_id res chain seq x y z
N MET A 1 4.56 10.26 6.66
CA MET A 1 4.72 8.80 6.57
C MET A 1 3.47 8.10 7.11
N GLY A 2 2.67 7.55 6.22
CA GLY A 2 1.49 6.78 6.58
C GLY A 2 1.86 5.38 7.05
N LEU A 3 0.97 4.81 7.87
CA LEU A 3 1.19 3.53 8.53
C LEU A 3 -0.15 2.84 8.75
N LEU A 4 -0.27 1.58 8.32
CA LEU A 4 -1.44 0.76 8.60
C LEU A 4 -1.06 -0.70 8.83
N TYR A 5 -1.76 -1.34 9.76
CA TYR A 5 -1.65 -2.77 10.02
C TYR A 5 -2.88 -3.48 9.49
N THR A 6 -2.69 -4.57 8.77
CA THR A 6 -3.77 -5.41 8.25
C THR A 6 -3.50 -6.88 8.55
N THR A 7 -4.57 -7.64 8.78
CA THR A 7 -4.54 -9.12 8.81
C THR A 7 -4.98 -9.74 7.48
N SER A 8 -5.48 -8.91 6.56
CA SER A 8 -5.99 -9.34 5.26
C SER A 8 -4.90 -9.27 4.20
N TYR A 9 -5.07 -10.04 3.12
CA TYR A 9 -4.28 -9.85 1.92
C TYR A 9 -4.61 -8.50 1.30
N VAL A 10 -3.58 -7.84 0.77
CA VAL A 10 -3.68 -6.57 0.06
C VAL A 10 -3.40 -6.89 -1.40
N ASP A 11 -4.32 -6.51 -2.28
CA ASP A 11 -4.20 -6.77 -3.70
C ASP A 11 -3.41 -5.65 -4.37
N PHE A 12 -2.25 -5.99 -4.93
CA PHE A 12 -1.41 -5.11 -5.72
C PHE A 12 -1.53 -5.54 -7.18
N ASP A 13 -2.59 -5.10 -7.84
CA ASP A 13 -2.89 -5.45 -9.24
C ASP A 13 -1.69 -5.15 -10.16
N GLU A 14 -1.28 -6.11 -10.98
CA GLU A 14 -0.08 -6.01 -11.83
C GLU A 14 -0.18 -4.92 -12.92
N GLY A 15 -1.39 -4.46 -13.26
CA GLY A 15 -1.62 -3.34 -14.17
C GLY A 15 -1.39 -1.97 -13.51
N ASP A 16 -1.52 -1.89 -12.19
CA ASP A 16 -1.42 -0.66 -11.41
C ASP A 16 -0.16 -0.59 -10.53
N TRP A 17 0.44 -1.74 -10.20
CA TRP A 17 1.56 -1.85 -9.29
C TRP A 17 2.68 -2.71 -9.87
N LYS A 18 3.92 -2.30 -9.61
CA LYS A 18 5.11 -3.10 -9.89
C LYS A 18 5.89 -3.34 -8.62
N GLN A 19 6.21 -4.59 -8.32
CA GLN A 19 7.14 -4.91 -7.26
C GLN A 19 8.57 -4.53 -7.68
N VAL A 20 9.19 -3.61 -6.94
CA VAL A 20 10.55 -3.09 -7.21
C VAL A 20 11.60 -3.61 -6.22
N SER A 21 11.16 -4.27 -5.15
CA SER A 21 12.02 -4.94 -4.16
C SER A 21 11.32 -6.19 -3.63
N THR A 22 12.08 -7.24 -3.35
CA THR A 22 11.56 -8.52 -2.81
C THR A 22 11.79 -8.68 -1.31
N ASP A 23 12.86 -8.13 -0.76
CA ASP A 23 13.16 -8.19 0.68
C ASP A 23 13.77 -6.86 1.18
N PRO A 24 12.96 -6.00 1.82
CA PRO A 24 11.52 -6.12 2.03
C PRO A 24 10.74 -5.86 0.73
N PRO A 25 9.51 -6.40 0.59
CA PRO A 25 8.63 -6.08 -0.53
C PRO A 25 8.32 -4.58 -0.62
N ILE A 26 8.54 -4.00 -1.81
CA ILE A 26 8.16 -2.62 -2.14
C ILE A 26 7.43 -2.65 -3.47
N PHE A 27 6.25 -2.03 -3.49
CA PHE A 27 5.40 -1.88 -4.67
C PHE A 27 5.37 -0.42 -5.09
N GLU A 28 5.60 -0.15 -6.36
CA GLU A 28 5.59 1.18 -6.97
C GLU A 28 4.36 1.33 -7.87
N ALA A 29 3.61 2.41 -7.70
CA ALA A 29 2.42 2.72 -8.50
C ALA A 29 2.79 3.10 -9.95
N LEU A 30 2.16 2.46 -10.92
CA LEU A 30 2.43 2.63 -12.35
C LEU A 30 1.60 3.77 -12.98
N ASN A 31 0.41 4.02 -12.44
CA ASN A 31 -0.58 4.96 -12.95
C ASN A 31 -0.82 6.13 -11.98
N ASN A 32 -1.56 7.15 -12.44
CA ASN A 32 -1.95 8.30 -11.61
C ASN A 32 -3.44 8.62 -11.79
N PRO A 33 -4.29 8.49 -10.75
CA PRO A 33 -4.03 7.86 -9.45
C PRO A 33 -4.14 6.33 -9.52
N VAL A 34 -3.52 5.64 -8.57
CA VAL A 34 -3.80 4.24 -8.25
C VAL A 34 -4.55 4.17 -6.92
N LEU A 35 -5.57 3.32 -6.83
CA LEU A 35 -6.33 3.09 -5.61
C LEU A 35 -5.81 1.85 -4.89
N LEU A 36 -5.63 1.96 -3.57
CA LEU A 36 -5.38 0.82 -2.71
C LEU A 36 -6.48 0.72 -1.66
N ASP A 37 -7.26 -0.36 -1.72
CA ASP A 37 -8.26 -0.69 -0.72
C ASP A 37 -7.64 -1.56 0.37
N ILE A 38 -7.69 -1.09 1.61
CA ILE A 38 -7.06 -1.77 2.75
C ILE A 38 -8.05 -1.89 3.90
N PHE A 39 -8.15 -3.09 4.48
CA PHE A 39 -8.85 -3.32 5.74
C PHE A 39 -7.85 -3.34 6.88
N ASP A 40 -8.02 -2.52 7.91
CA ASP A 40 -7.16 -2.57 9.08
C ASP A 40 -7.48 -3.77 9.98
N VAL A 41 -6.71 -3.93 11.06
CA VAL A 41 -6.92 -5.00 12.06
C VAL A 41 -8.28 -4.95 12.77
N SER A 42 -8.98 -3.82 12.71
CA SER A 42 -10.32 -3.61 13.26
C SER A 42 -11.41 -3.76 12.19
N GLN A 43 -11.06 -4.27 11.00
CA GLN A 43 -11.92 -4.41 9.83
C GLN A 43 -12.45 -3.08 9.26
N LYS A 44 -11.83 -1.96 9.61
CA LYS A 44 -12.18 -0.67 9.00
C LYS A 44 -11.55 -0.57 7.61
N SER A 45 -12.34 -0.19 6.62
CA SER A 45 -11.87 0.01 5.25
C SER A 45 -11.27 1.40 5.06
N TYR A 46 -10.19 1.44 4.29
CA TYR A 46 -9.48 2.63 3.86
C TYR A 46 -9.28 2.53 2.35
N LYS A 47 -9.68 3.58 1.63
CA LYS A 47 -9.41 3.73 0.19
C LYS A 47 -8.41 4.86 0.01
N ILE A 48 -7.17 4.52 -0.32
CA ILE A 48 -6.06 5.48 -0.41
C ILE A 48 -5.72 5.71 -1.88
N LYS A 49 -5.61 6.98 -2.28
CA LYS A 49 -5.19 7.37 -3.65
C LYS A 49 -3.71 7.68 -3.65
N PHE A 50 -2.95 6.96 -4.48
CA PHE A 50 -1.52 7.16 -4.65
C PHE A 50 -1.22 7.79 -6.01
N GLN A 51 -0.26 8.72 -6.04
CA GLN A 51 0.27 9.25 -7.29
C GLN A 51 1.18 8.24 -8.00
N LYS A 52 1.42 8.43 -9.30
CA LYS A 52 2.40 7.61 -10.05
C LYS A 52 3.79 7.71 -9.41
N GLY A 53 4.46 6.57 -9.28
CA GLY A 53 5.78 6.47 -8.64
C GLY A 53 5.72 6.37 -7.12
N ALA A 54 4.53 6.49 -6.51
CA ALA A 54 4.34 6.27 -5.08
C ALA A 54 4.80 4.88 -4.67
N ARG A 55 5.40 4.78 -3.48
CA ARG A 55 5.94 3.51 -2.98
C ARG A 55 5.26 3.05 -1.70
N VAL A 56 4.71 1.84 -1.76
CA VAL A 56 4.16 1.15 -0.60
C VAL A 56 5.10 0.01 -0.23
N LYS A 57 5.66 0.11 0.96
CA LYS A 57 6.49 -0.95 1.55
C LYS A 57 5.59 -1.85 2.39
N SER A 58 5.68 -3.17 2.18
CA SER A 58 4.98 -4.16 2.98
C SER A 58 5.98 -5.08 3.67
N PHE A 59 5.67 -5.50 4.88
CA PHE A 59 6.44 -6.52 5.59
C PHE A 59 5.55 -7.23 6.60
N ARG A 60 5.85 -8.51 6.78
CA ARG A 60 5.11 -9.38 7.69
C ARG A 60 5.60 -9.13 9.12
N VAL A 61 4.67 -8.92 10.04
CA VAL A 61 4.90 -8.80 11.48
C VAL A 61 3.93 -9.75 12.16
N VAL A 62 4.44 -10.81 12.81
CA VAL A 62 3.69 -11.87 13.54
C VAL A 62 2.16 -11.82 13.39
N GLY A 63 1.64 -12.54 12.39
CA GLY A 63 0.19 -12.65 12.13
C GLY A 63 -0.46 -11.47 11.41
N LYS A 64 0.31 -10.43 11.05
CA LYS A 64 -0.16 -9.21 10.38
C LYS A 64 0.82 -8.78 9.28
N PHE A 65 0.36 -7.86 8.43
CA PHE A 65 1.20 -7.06 7.55
C PHE A 65 1.18 -5.62 8.04
N ARG A 66 2.33 -4.96 7.97
CA ARG A 66 2.45 -3.52 8.19
C ARG A 66 2.79 -2.90 6.85
N LEU A 67 1.96 -1.95 6.44
CA LEU A 67 2.11 -1.14 5.24
C LEU A 67 2.60 0.24 5.64
N THR A 68 3.55 0.79 4.89
CA THR A 68 4.06 2.15 5.07
C THR A 68 4.29 2.83 3.73
N TRP A 69 4.04 4.13 3.68
CA TRP A 69 4.21 4.98 2.51
C TRP A 69 4.62 6.41 2.91
N ASP A 70 5.04 7.23 1.95
CA ASP A 70 5.22 8.66 2.19
C ASP A 70 3.87 9.39 2.09
N ASP A 71 3.60 10.34 3.00
CA ASP A 71 2.34 11.10 2.93
C ASP A 71 2.33 12.03 1.71
N SER A 72 3.51 12.43 1.20
CA SER A 72 3.62 13.19 -0.04
C SER A 72 3.17 12.42 -1.28
N ASP A 73 3.05 11.09 -1.18
CA ASP A 73 2.59 10.23 -2.26
C ASP A 73 1.06 10.13 -2.36
N ILE A 74 0.35 10.67 -1.37
CA ILE A 74 -1.10 10.63 -1.31
C ILE A 74 -1.70 11.81 -2.07
N ILE A 75 -2.68 11.52 -2.91
CA ILE A 75 -3.50 12.56 -3.52
C ILE A 75 -4.68 12.81 -2.58
N GLU A 76 -4.64 13.92 -1.85
CA GLU A 76 -5.81 14.42 -1.12
C GLU A 76 -6.89 14.83 -2.12
N SER A 77 -8.13 14.43 -1.84
CA SER A 77 -9.32 14.79 -2.61
C SER A 77 -10.00 16.03 -2.06
#